data_AF-A0A920GHR3-F1
#
_entry.id   AF-A0A920GHR3-F1
#
_cell.length_a   1.000
_cell.length_b   1.000
_cell.length_c   1.000
_cell.angle_alpha   90.00
_cell.angle_beta   90.00
_cell.angle_gamma   90.00
#
_symmetry.space_group_name_H-M   'P 1'
#
loop_
_entity.id
_entity.type
_entity.pdbx_description
1 polymer ?
#
loop_
_entity_poly.entity_id
_entity_poly.type
_entity_poly.pdbx_seq_one_letter_code
_entity_poly.pdbx_strand_id
1 'polypeptide(L)'
;MFGKEGADYLGVAYVIEGVALRKAGVEIPILVLHPQMHQLSTLIEYQLEPCVYSWRILYALEKVLVEQQSTAYPIHLKFNTGLHRLGFSIDEGASLKQHLASSPFHLQGVLSHLAATEDPAERALPSNNLRNLTCSSLIFGSDPIYHVLNTLGSFNTPKPIMI
;
A
#
# COMPACT_ATOMS: atom_id res chain seq x y z
N MET A 1 -19.69 15.51 -6.68
CA MET A 1 -18.27 15.90 -6.84
C MET A 1 -17.55 15.57 -5.54
N PHE A 2 -16.71 14.54 -5.50
CA PHE A 2 -15.94 14.11 -4.33
C PHE A 2 -14.76 15.05 -3.97
N GLY A 3 -14.78 16.30 -4.41
CA GLY A 3 -13.68 17.26 -4.24
C GLY A 3 -13.83 18.23 -3.06
N LYS A 4 -14.75 17.98 -2.12
CA LYS A 4 -15.06 18.95 -1.04
C LYS A 4 -14.42 18.65 0.33
N GLU A 5 -13.68 17.56 0.50
CA GLU A 5 -13.14 17.17 1.81
C GLU A 5 -11.60 17.09 1.89
N GLY A 6 -10.87 17.45 0.83
CA GLY A 6 -9.43 17.68 0.90
C GLY A 6 -8.55 16.44 1.09
N ALA A 7 -9.04 15.25 0.73
CA ALA A 7 -8.26 14.03 0.76
C ALA A 7 -7.24 14.00 -0.38
N ASP A 8 -5.96 13.82 -0.06
CA ASP A 8 -4.87 13.66 -1.03
C ASP A 8 -4.82 12.24 -1.63
N TYR A 9 -5.60 11.31 -1.08
CA TYR A 9 -5.52 9.88 -1.39
C TYR A 9 -6.84 9.15 -1.06
N LEU A 10 -7.23 8.14 -1.85
CA LEU A 10 -8.31 7.21 -1.51
C LEU A 10 -7.82 5.78 -1.37
N GLY A 11 -8.38 5.03 -0.43
CA GLY A 11 -8.16 3.58 -0.29
C GLY A 11 -9.42 2.80 -0.67
N VAL A 12 -9.27 1.74 -1.47
CA VAL A 12 -10.33 0.79 -1.82
C VAL A 12 -9.88 -0.65 -1.53
N ALA A 13 -10.83 -1.55 -1.30
CA ALA A 13 -10.50 -2.94 -1.04
C ALA A 13 -10.05 -3.66 -2.32
N TYR A 14 -10.77 -3.45 -3.43
CA TYR A 14 -10.59 -4.19 -4.68
C TYR A 14 -10.51 -3.29 -5.92
N VAL A 15 -9.93 -3.84 -7.00
CA VAL A 15 -9.71 -3.13 -8.27
C VAL A 15 -11.02 -2.58 -8.85
N ILE A 16 -12.12 -3.33 -8.74
CA ILE A 16 -13.41 -2.91 -9.34
C ILE A 16 -13.97 -1.63 -8.72
N GLU A 17 -13.72 -1.40 -7.43
CA GLU A 17 -14.12 -0.19 -6.72
C GLU A 17 -13.30 1.01 -7.24
N GLY A 18 -11.99 0.83 -7.39
CA GLY A 18 -11.11 1.85 -7.99
C GLY A 18 -11.49 2.17 -9.44
N VAL A 19 -11.85 1.16 -10.23
CA VAL A 19 -12.36 1.34 -11.60
C VAL A 19 -13.65 2.16 -11.60
N ALA A 20 -14.58 1.89 -10.68
CA ALA A 20 -15.82 2.65 -10.57
C ALA A 20 -15.54 4.13 -10.21
N LEU A 21 -14.60 4.39 -9.30
CA LEU A 21 -14.19 5.74 -8.94
C LEU A 21 -13.53 6.48 -10.11
N ARG A 22 -12.63 5.82 -10.85
CA ARG A 22 -12.02 6.39 -12.06
C ARG A 22 -13.07 6.73 -13.12
N LYS A 23 -14.03 5.85 -13.37
CA LYS A 23 -15.16 6.10 -14.28
C LYS A 23 -16.06 7.24 -13.82
N ALA A 24 -16.12 7.51 -12.52
CA ALA A 24 -16.83 8.64 -11.93
C ALA A 24 -16.02 9.97 -11.98
N GLY A 25 -14.82 9.96 -12.57
CA GLY A 25 -13.98 11.15 -12.72
C GLY A 25 -13.08 11.47 -11.53
N VAL A 26 -12.80 10.50 -10.65
CA VAL A 26 -11.83 10.68 -9.56
C VAL A 26 -10.41 10.64 -10.12
N GLU A 27 -9.65 11.72 -9.92
CA GLU A 27 -8.27 11.86 -10.44
C GLU A 27 -7.19 11.67 -9.38
N ILE A 28 -7.50 11.90 -8.10
CA ILE A 28 -6.54 11.67 -7.01
C ILE A 28 -6.07 10.21 -6.94
N PRO A 29 -4.89 9.92 -6.36
CA PRO A 29 -4.39 8.56 -6.22
C PRO A 29 -5.37 7.62 -5.49
N ILE A 30 -5.47 6.38 -5.97
CA ILE A 30 -6.36 5.35 -5.40
C ILE A 30 -5.53 4.10 -5.10
N LEU A 31 -5.41 3.75 -3.82
CA LEU A 31 -4.69 2.59 -3.31
C LEU A 31 -5.65 1.40 -3.22
N VAL A 32 -5.30 0.30 -3.87
CA VAL A 32 -6.02 -0.98 -3.80
C VAL A 32 -5.37 -1.88 -2.76
N LEU A 33 -6.10 -2.21 -1.69
CA LEU A 33 -5.58 -2.97 -0.55
C LEU A 33 -5.39 -4.47 -0.83
N HIS A 34 -6.20 -5.05 -1.72
CA HIS A 34 -6.20 -6.48 -2.03
C HIS A 34 -6.15 -6.76 -3.54
N PRO A 35 -5.06 -6.39 -4.24
CA PRO A 35 -4.91 -6.67 -5.67
C PRO A 35 -4.96 -8.18 -5.95
N GLN A 36 -5.78 -8.57 -6.92
CA GLN A 36 -5.90 -9.96 -7.37
C GLN A 36 -5.11 -10.17 -8.67
N MET A 37 -4.44 -11.33 -8.79
CA MET A 37 -3.58 -11.67 -9.94
C MET A 37 -4.27 -11.47 -11.30
N HIS A 38 -5.55 -11.84 -11.39
CA HIS A 38 -6.32 -11.76 -12.63
C HIS A 38 -6.77 -10.34 -13.00
N GLN A 39 -6.57 -9.35 -12.12
CA GLN A 39 -6.97 -7.95 -12.31
C GLN A 39 -5.77 -6.99 -12.44
N LEU A 40 -4.52 -7.49 -12.47
CA LEU A 40 -3.34 -6.63 -12.48
C LEU A 40 -3.26 -5.75 -13.73
N SER A 41 -3.65 -6.28 -14.90
CA SER A 41 -3.71 -5.48 -16.13
C SER A 41 -4.73 -4.34 -16.04
N THR A 42 -5.93 -4.62 -15.49
CA THR A 42 -6.96 -3.60 -15.25
C THR A 42 -6.51 -2.56 -14.22
N LEU A 43 -5.83 -3.01 -13.16
CA LEU A 43 -5.25 -2.13 -12.14
C LEU A 43 -4.30 -1.10 -12.78
N ILE A 44 -3.45 -1.55 -13.70
CA ILE A 44 -2.53 -0.68 -14.44
C ILE A 44 -3.27 0.24 -15.42
N GLU A 45 -4.20 -0.29 -16.21
CA GLU A 45 -5.01 0.46 -17.18
C GLU A 45 -5.73 1.65 -16.53
N TYR A 46 -6.26 1.46 -15.32
CA TYR A 46 -6.99 2.49 -14.57
C TYR A 46 -6.11 3.29 -13.60
N GLN A 47 -4.78 3.16 -13.69
CA GLN A 47 -3.80 3.91 -12.90
C GLN A 47 -4.11 3.83 -11.39
N LEU A 48 -4.33 2.61 -10.89
CA LEU A 48 -4.62 2.33 -9.48
C LEU A 48 -3.35 1.81 -8.80
N GLU A 49 -3.05 2.26 -7.59
CA GLU A 49 -1.81 1.87 -6.91
C GLU A 49 -2.00 0.60 -6.07
N PRO A 50 -1.21 -0.47 -6.27
CA PRO A 50 -1.40 -1.73 -5.56
C PRO A 50 -0.68 -1.75 -4.22
N CYS A 51 -1.36 -2.28 -3.21
CA CYS A 51 -0.76 -2.78 -1.98
C CYS A 51 -0.16 -4.18 -2.22
N VAL A 52 1.16 -4.24 -2.38
CA VAL A 52 1.91 -5.47 -2.63
C VAL A 52 2.33 -6.09 -1.31
N TYR A 53 1.85 -7.32 -1.05
CA TYR A 53 2.04 -8.02 0.23
C TYR A 53 2.74 -9.38 0.09
N SER A 54 3.22 -9.74 -1.10
CA SER A 54 3.97 -10.98 -1.34
C SER A 54 4.78 -10.91 -2.63
N TRP A 55 5.88 -11.68 -2.69
CA TRP A 55 6.70 -11.85 -3.90
C TRP A 55 5.90 -12.32 -5.11
N ARG A 56 4.91 -13.18 -4.89
CA ARG A 56 4.05 -13.70 -5.97
C ARG A 56 3.29 -12.58 -6.69
N ILE A 57 2.73 -11.64 -5.93
CA ILE A 57 2.03 -10.48 -6.51
C ILE A 57 3.05 -9.52 -7.15
N LEU A 58 4.19 -9.30 -6.48
CA LEU A 58 5.26 -8.43 -6.98
C LEU A 58 5.75 -8.86 -8.37
N TYR A 59 6.14 -10.13 -8.51
CA TYR A 59 6.64 -10.66 -9.80
C TYR A 59 5.56 -10.68 -10.89
N ALA A 60 4.30 -10.97 -10.52
CA ALA A 60 3.21 -10.93 -11.48
C ALA A 60 2.94 -9.52 -11.99
N LEU A 61 2.96 -8.53 -11.10
CA LEU A 61 2.81 -7.13 -11.46
C LEU A 61 3.98 -6.66 -12.33
N GLU A 62 5.21 -7.01 -11.95
CA GLU A 62 6.42 -6.68 -12.72
C GLU A 62 6.34 -7.22 -14.15
N LYS A 63 5.90 -8.48 -14.31
CA LYS A 63 5.69 -9.08 -15.63
C LYS A 63 4.72 -8.26 -16.49
N VAL A 64 3.57 -7.87 -15.92
CA VAL A 64 2.56 -7.09 -16.67
C VAL A 64 3.09 -5.69 -17.01
N LEU A 65 3.85 -5.05 -16.12
CA LEU A 65 4.44 -3.73 -16.38
C LEU A 65 5.49 -3.79 -17.50
N VAL A 66 6.33 -4.81 -17.51
CA VAL A 66 7.33 -5.02 -18.59
C VAL A 66 6.63 -5.25 -19.93
N GLU A 67 5.59 -6.09 -19.97
CA GLU A 67 4.79 -6.35 -21.19
C GLU A 67 4.12 -5.07 -21.71
N GLN A 68 3.70 -4.17 -20.80
CA GLN A 68 3.09 -2.89 -21.13
C GLN A 68 4.09 -1.73 -21.28
N GLN A 69 5.40 -2.01 -21.16
CA GLN A 69 6.47 -1.01 -21.20
C GLN A 69 6.28 0.15 -20.20
N SER A 70 5.62 -0.12 -19.07
CA SER A 70 5.40 0.84 -18.00
C SER A 70 6.57 0.83 -17.02
N THR A 71 7.06 2.01 -16.66
CA THR A 71 8.19 2.20 -15.74
C THR A 71 7.82 3.18 -14.63
N ALA A 72 8.56 3.11 -13.52
CA ALA A 72 8.31 3.90 -12.31
C ALA A 72 6.85 3.80 -11.81
N TYR A 73 6.23 2.62 -11.94
CA TYR A 73 4.85 2.41 -11.55
C TYR A 73 4.71 2.45 -10.03
N PRO A 74 3.85 3.31 -9.46
CA PRO A 74 3.77 3.49 -8.03
C PRO A 74 3.18 2.25 -7.36
N ILE A 75 3.88 1.74 -6.36
CA ILE A 75 3.44 0.61 -5.54
C ILE A 75 3.57 0.94 -4.06
N HIS A 76 2.78 0.24 -3.25
CA HIS A 76 2.92 0.29 -1.81
C HIS A 76 3.26 -1.08 -1.24
N LEU A 77 4.27 -1.18 -0.39
CA LEU A 77 4.64 -2.45 0.25
C LEU A 77 3.93 -2.64 1.58
N LYS A 78 3.31 -3.80 1.79
CA LYS A 78 2.73 -4.15 3.08
C LYS A 78 3.62 -5.10 3.85
N PHE A 79 3.97 -4.71 5.07
CA PHE A 79 4.68 -5.58 6.02
C PHE A 79 3.71 -6.21 7.02
N ASN A 80 3.88 -7.50 7.27
CA ASN A 80 3.17 -8.24 8.30
C ASN A 80 3.82 -7.93 9.65
N THR A 81 3.05 -7.34 10.56
CA THR A 81 3.56 -6.84 11.84
C THR A 81 3.20 -7.70 13.04
N GLY A 82 2.80 -8.95 12.77
CA GLY A 82 2.45 -9.94 13.79
C GLY A 82 0.94 -9.97 13.97
N LEU A 83 0.30 -10.93 13.31
CA LEU A 83 -1.07 -11.47 13.52
C LEU A 83 -1.35 -12.60 12.48
N HIS A 84 -0.31 -13.22 11.90
CA HIS A 84 -0.42 -14.12 10.73
C HIS A 84 -1.19 -13.53 9.54
N ARG A 85 -1.10 -12.21 9.33
CA ARG A 85 -1.78 -11.52 8.23
C ARG A 85 -0.91 -11.45 6.97
N LEU A 86 -1.53 -11.08 5.85
CA LEU A 86 -0.85 -10.84 4.58
C LEU A 86 0.16 -9.68 4.69
N GLY A 87 1.39 -9.92 4.26
CA GLY A 87 2.47 -8.93 4.19
C GLY A 87 3.84 -9.60 4.20
N PHE A 88 4.86 -8.87 3.76
CA PHE A 88 6.25 -9.28 3.88
C PHE A 88 6.70 -9.26 5.34
N SER A 89 7.61 -10.17 5.70
CA SER A 89 8.34 -10.07 6.96
C SER A 89 9.35 -8.91 6.88
N ILE A 90 9.71 -8.35 8.04
CA ILE A 90 10.70 -7.26 8.08
C ILE A 90 12.09 -7.73 7.60
N ASP A 91 12.41 -9.00 7.80
CA ASP A 91 13.68 -9.62 7.41
C ASP A 91 13.84 -9.67 5.88
N GLU A 92 12.74 -9.66 5.13
CA GLU A 92 12.75 -9.58 3.66
C GLU A 92 13.00 -8.15 3.14
N GLY A 93 12.99 -7.14 4.01
CA GLY A 93 13.07 -5.73 3.61
C GLY A 93 14.35 -5.37 2.85
N ALA A 94 15.49 -5.95 3.22
CA ALA A 94 16.75 -5.72 2.50
C ALA A 94 16.71 -6.30 1.08
N SER A 95 16.21 -7.54 0.94
CA SER A 95 16.02 -8.19 -0.36
C SER A 95 15.00 -7.46 -1.23
N LEU A 96 13.91 -6.96 -0.64
CA LEU A 96 12.93 -6.12 -1.33
C LEU A 96 13.57 -4.84 -1.85
N LYS A 97 14.32 -4.10 -1.01
CA LYS A 97 15.00 -2.88 -1.43
C LYS A 97 15.96 -3.13 -2.61
N GLN A 98 16.73 -4.20 -2.53
CA GLN A 98 17.64 -4.58 -3.61
C GLN A 98 16.88 -4.93 -4.90
N HIS A 99 15.79 -5.71 -4.81
CA HIS A 99 14.95 -6.05 -5.96
C HIS A 99 14.34 -4.80 -6.60
N LEU A 100 13.80 -3.90 -5.78
CA LEU A 100 13.14 -2.69 -6.27
C LEU A 100 14.08 -1.75 -7.05
N ALA A 101 15.37 -1.73 -6.71
CA ALA A 101 16.35 -0.85 -7.36
C ALA A 101 16.53 -1.09 -8.87
N SER A 102 16.21 -2.29 -9.37
CA SER A 102 16.28 -2.66 -10.79
C SER A 102 14.92 -2.96 -11.42
N SER A 103 13.84 -2.71 -10.68
CA SER A 103 12.47 -3.05 -11.10
C SER A 103 11.78 -1.85 -11.76
N PRO A 104 10.67 -2.04 -12.51
CA PRO A 104 9.87 -0.94 -13.06
C PRO A 104 9.00 -0.23 -12.00
N PHE A 105 9.27 -0.41 -10.71
CA PHE A 105 8.46 0.12 -9.63
C PHE A 105 9.00 1.44 -9.07
N HIS A 106 8.09 2.30 -8.65
CA HIS A 106 8.35 3.40 -7.74
C HIS A 106 7.73 3.06 -6.38
N LEU A 107 8.54 3.02 -5.31
CA LEU A 107 8.02 2.77 -3.97
C LEU A 107 7.33 4.03 -3.45
N GLN A 108 6.02 4.11 -3.64
CA GLN A 108 5.21 5.26 -3.22
C GLN A 108 4.96 5.24 -1.70
N GLY A 109 4.77 4.04 -1.13
CA GLY A 109 4.45 3.92 0.27
C GLY A 109 4.77 2.57 0.90
N VAL A 110 4.79 2.56 2.23
CA VAL A 110 4.94 1.36 3.05
C VAL A 110 3.80 1.32 4.05
N LEU A 111 3.09 0.21 4.11
CA LEU A 111 1.98 -0.01 5.01
C LEU A 111 2.32 -1.01 6.10
N SER A 112 1.86 -0.70 7.29
CA SER A 112 1.68 -1.66 8.36
C SER A 112 0.21 -1.71 8.77
N HIS A 113 -0.24 -2.91 9.12
CA HIS A 113 -1.56 -3.06 9.71
C HIS A 113 -1.49 -2.71 11.19
N LEU A 114 -2.27 -1.72 11.59
CA LEU A 114 -2.63 -1.54 12.98
C LEU A 114 -3.71 -2.56 13.33
N ALA A 115 -3.38 -3.45 14.27
CA ALA A 115 -4.41 -4.06 15.09
C ALA A 115 -5.06 -2.93 15.90
N ALA A 116 -6.10 -2.32 15.35
CA ALA A 116 -6.97 -1.44 16.10
C ALA A 116 -8.08 -2.32 16.66
N THR A 117 -8.00 -2.65 17.93
CA THR A 117 -9.11 -3.27 18.65
C THR A 117 -9.92 -2.14 19.29
N GLU A 118 -11.23 -2.34 19.43
CA GLU A 118 -12.09 -1.35 20.09
C GLU A 118 -11.91 -1.36 21.62
N ASP A 119 -11.09 -2.28 22.15
CA ASP A 119 -10.76 -2.34 23.56
C ASP A 119 -9.85 -1.15 23.93
N PRO A 120 -10.31 -0.25 24.81
CA PRO A 120 -9.50 0.87 25.29
C PRO A 120 -8.16 0.45 25.92
N ALA A 121 -8.05 -0.78 26.44
CA ALA A 121 -6.83 -1.33 27.01
C ALA A 121 -5.79 -1.77 25.96
N GLU A 122 -6.23 -2.09 24.75
CA GLU A 122 -5.39 -2.52 23.62
C GLU A 122 -5.18 -1.41 22.57
N ARG A 123 -5.72 -0.21 22.83
CA ARG A 123 -5.58 0.99 21.98
C ARG A 123 -4.15 1.53 21.91
N ALA A 124 -3.25 1.05 22.76
CA ALA A 124 -1.83 1.26 22.57
C ALA A 124 -1.40 0.52 21.30
N LEU A 125 -0.83 1.23 20.31
CA LEU A 125 -0.22 0.60 19.14
C LEU A 125 0.63 -0.57 19.66
N PRO A 126 0.35 -1.83 19.27
CA PRO A 126 1.19 -2.93 19.70
C PRO A 126 2.62 -2.56 19.35
N SER A 127 3.52 -2.59 20.34
CA SER A 127 4.90 -2.09 20.20
C SER A 127 5.61 -2.64 18.97
N ASN A 128 5.21 -3.84 18.53
CA ASN A 128 5.67 -4.48 17.31
C ASN A 128 5.24 -3.78 16.00
N ASN A 129 4.05 -3.18 15.91
CA ASN A 129 3.58 -2.47 14.71
C ASN A 129 4.39 -1.19 14.47
N LEU A 130 4.56 -0.39 15.52
CA LEU A 130 5.37 0.83 15.46
C LEU A 130 6.84 0.48 15.17
N ARG A 131 7.38 -0.54 15.84
CA ARG A 131 8.76 -1.00 15.62
C ARG A 131 8.99 -1.45 14.18
N ASN A 132 8.07 -2.20 13.57
CA ASN A 132 8.22 -2.63 12.19
C ASN A 132 8.16 -1.47 11.18
N LEU A 133 7.30 -0.47 11.42
CA LEU A 133 7.31 0.76 10.62
C LEU A 133 8.62 1.51 10.76
N THR A 134 9.12 1.71 11.98
CA THR A 134 10.43 2.31 12.23
C THR A 134 11.55 1.51 11.56
N CYS A 135 11.54 0.18 11.64
CA CYS A 135 12.52 -0.65 10.96
C CYS A 135 12.42 -0.50 9.44
N SER A 136 11.21 -0.43 8.89
CA SER A 136 11.02 -0.23 7.45
C SER A 136 11.47 1.17 7.00
N SER A 137 11.37 2.21 7.84
CA SER A 137 11.92 3.53 7.52
C SER A 137 13.45 3.58 7.53
N LEU A 138 14.09 2.78 8.39
CA LEU A 138 15.54 2.59 8.33
C LEU A 138 15.98 1.87 7.05
N ILE A 139 15.12 1.00 6.49
CA ILE A 139 15.41 0.26 5.25
C ILE A 139 15.16 1.14 4.03
N PHE A 140 13.97 1.72 3.88
CA PHE A 140 13.55 2.41 2.66
C PHE A 140 13.79 3.93 2.67
N GLY A 141 14.22 4.50 3.80
CA GLY A 141 14.54 5.93 3.91
C GLY A 141 13.31 6.80 4.18
N SER A 142 13.41 8.08 3.83
CA SER A 142 12.36 9.09 4.08
C SER A 142 11.42 9.33 2.91
N ASP A 143 11.74 8.79 1.74
CA ASP A 143 11.04 9.11 0.48
C ASP A 143 9.62 8.53 0.39
N PRO A 144 9.35 7.25 0.78
CA PRO A 144 8.00 6.71 0.67
C PRO A 144 7.09 7.22 1.80
N ILE A 145 5.78 7.21 1.53
CA ILE A 145 4.76 7.51 2.51
C ILE A 145 4.59 6.31 3.46
N TYR A 146 4.71 6.53 4.77
CA TYR A 146 4.48 5.47 5.76
C TYR A 146 3.04 5.52 6.25
N HIS A 147 2.25 4.53 5.82
CA HIS A 147 0.84 4.39 6.18
C HIS A 147 0.66 3.47 7.37
N VAL A 148 -0.17 3.88 8.31
CA VAL A 148 -0.65 3.01 9.39
C VAL A 148 -2.15 2.81 9.22
N LEU A 149 -2.56 1.58 8.92
CA LEU A 149 -3.95 1.23 8.59
C LEU A 149 -4.63 0.56 9.78
N ASN A 150 -5.63 1.20 10.37
CA ASN A 150 -6.47 0.55 11.38
C ASN A 150 -7.41 -0.47 10.72
N THR A 151 -7.98 -1.38 11.51
CA THR A 151 -8.96 -2.41 11.09
C THR A 151 -10.18 -1.84 10.34
N LEU A 152 -10.49 -0.55 10.54
CA LEU A 152 -11.57 0.20 9.88
C LEU A 152 -11.11 0.97 8.62
N GLY A 153 -9.87 0.82 8.17
CA GLY A 153 -9.34 1.52 6.99
C GLY A 153 -8.91 2.97 7.23
N SER A 154 -8.94 3.47 8.48
CA SER A 154 -8.48 4.82 8.78
C SER A 154 -6.95 4.92 8.77
N PHE A 155 -6.39 5.81 7.96
CA PHE A 155 -4.97 6.14 7.90
C PHE A 155 -4.58 7.06 9.07
N ASN A 156 -3.53 6.72 9.81
CA ASN A 156 -2.96 7.63 10.82
C ASN A 156 -1.55 8.05 10.39
N THR A 157 -1.43 9.25 9.82
CA THR A 157 -0.15 9.89 9.45
C THR A 157 0.07 11.15 10.29
N PRO A 158 1.33 11.57 10.55
CA PRO A 158 1.64 12.79 11.33
C PRO A 158 1.20 14.11 10.66
N LYS A 159 0.65 14.04 9.43
CA LYS A 159 -0.22 15.06 8.86
C LYS A 159 -1.58 14.41 8.58
N PRO A 160 -2.69 14.97 9.04
CA PRO A 160 -4.01 14.37 8.87
C PRO A 160 -4.38 14.40 7.38
N ILE A 161 -4.39 13.23 6.73
CA ILE A 161 -5.13 13.06 5.48
C ILE A 161 -6.52 12.62 5.93
N MET A 162 -7.47 13.55 5.85
CA MET A 162 -8.86 13.30 6.20
C MET A 162 -9.49 12.42 5.10
N ILE A 163 -10.26 11.43 5.52
CA ILE A 163 -11.07 10.53 4.68
C ILE A 163 -12.53 10.87 4.92
#